data_AF-A0A9E2IIZ8-F1
#
_entry.id   AF-A0A9E2IIZ8-F1
#
_cell.length_a   1.000
_cell.length_b   1.000
_cell.length_c   1.000
_cell.angle_alpha   90.00
_cell.angle_beta   90.00
_cell.angle_gamma   90.00
#
_symmetry.space_group_name_H-M   'P 1'
#
loop_
_entity.id
_entity.type
_entity.pdbx_description
1 polymer ?
#
loop_
_entity_poly.entity_id
_entity_poly.type
_entity_poly.pdbx_seq_one_letter_code
_entity_poly.pdbx_strand_id
1 'polypeptide(L)'
;MELSKLRQQYPRFVYDSFQTEIAPEGLKLTFFFTIEPDIKFQPTITIQGVTPALWQALPENLRRAWVFHLGLAEIPSYWKATASPEIIVKAGHLSPKQIAWWHKLLIGGMGEYFYLNQIDFTAENFVNWTTALEKIDLNKVRYPTLEEKYLVPVGGGKDSALTTCLLNQQQLSFDIFLLNPTKAMEQVARLAHPQQIITATRQIDPKLLALNQQGYLNGHVPFSANIAFLARLVGLIFGHQSVVISNERSSNEGNVWFLGREINHQYSKSFEFEQDLEQYLTQHHLVPKQAHPSYFSLLRPLYELQISRLFTLCTHFAQLAPIFRSCNRGKKTNSWCGECPKCLFTFASFYPFVTEEKLVTIFGQNLFEKESLLPKALALLGKTTFKPFECVGTHEESIVAFYLSIKKLQTANKPLPILLQLVLDQMLRHQSNLPKRSTHILSSWNTNHQLPAKLEKALNNAITSA
;
A
#
# COMPACT_ATOMS: atom_id res chain seq x y z
N MET A 1 -13.40 -13.10 -20.77
CA MET A 1 -12.79 -13.76 -21.94
C MET A 1 -11.83 -14.84 -21.44
N GLU A 2 -11.59 -15.90 -22.21
CA GLU A 2 -10.64 -16.95 -21.81
C GLU A 2 -9.18 -16.50 -21.99
N LEU A 3 -8.32 -16.83 -21.02
CA LEU A 3 -6.90 -16.45 -21.01
C LEU A 3 -6.16 -16.91 -22.27
N SER A 4 -6.38 -18.14 -22.71
CA SER A 4 -5.70 -18.72 -23.88
C SER A 4 -5.99 -17.92 -25.15
N LYS A 5 -7.26 -17.56 -25.37
CA LYS A 5 -7.70 -16.72 -26.49
C LYS A 5 -7.08 -15.32 -26.41
N LEU A 6 -7.07 -14.71 -25.22
CA LEU A 6 -6.44 -13.40 -25.02
C LEU A 6 -4.95 -13.44 -25.31
N ARG A 7 -4.20 -14.43 -24.81
CA ARG A 7 -2.74 -14.54 -25.05
C ARG A 7 -2.41 -14.88 -26.50
N GLN A 8 -3.28 -15.61 -27.20
CA GLN A 8 -3.13 -15.87 -28.64
C GLN A 8 -3.38 -14.61 -29.47
N GLN A 9 -4.44 -13.87 -29.15
CA GLN A 9 -4.80 -12.64 -29.86
C GLN A 9 -3.84 -11.48 -29.54
N TYR A 10 -3.35 -11.43 -28.31
CA TYR A 10 -2.52 -10.36 -27.76
C TYR A 10 -1.20 -10.91 -27.21
N PRO A 11 -0.28 -11.37 -28.07
CA PRO A 11 0.93 -12.08 -27.64
C PRO A 11 1.96 -11.17 -26.95
N ARG A 12 1.93 -9.86 -27.22
CA ARG A 12 2.99 -8.94 -26.79
C ARG A 12 2.42 -7.70 -26.11
N PHE A 13 2.95 -7.39 -24.94
CA PHE A 13 2.80 -6.11 -24.26
C PHE A 13 4.08 -5.31 -24.42
N VAL A 14 3.99 -4.08 -24.91
CA VAL A 14 5.14 -3.25 -25.25
C VAL A 14 5.09 -1.97 -24.42
N TYR A 15 6.18 -1.66 -23.71
CA TYR A 15 6.45 -0.34 -23.19
C TYR A 15 7.26 0.44 -24.22
N ASP A 16 6.56 1.24 -25.03
CA ASP A 16 7.09 1.88 -26.23
C ASP A 16 8.07 3.00 -25.88
N SER A 17 7.63 3.97 -25.09
CA SER A 17 8.38 5.17 -24.75
C SER A 17 7.74 5.93 -23.58
N PHE A 18 8.36 7.03 -23.17
CA PHE A 18 7.78 7.99 -22.24
C PHE A 18 8.10 9.42 -22.67
N GLN A 19 7.32 10.38 -22.18
CA GLN A 19 7.53 11.80 -22.36
C GLN A 19 7.43 12.55 -21.04
N THR A 20 8.17 13.65 -20.96
CA THR A 20 8.15 14.58 -19.83
C THR A 20 7.88 15.98 -20.33
N GLU A 21 6.98 16.70 -19.67
CA GLU A 21 6.59 18.06 -20.00
C GLU A 21 6.51 18.87 -18.70
N ILE A 22 7.10 20.07 -18.67
CA ILE A 22 6.83 21.02 -17.59
C ILE A 22 5.66 21.89 -18.03
N ALA A 23 4.49 21.63 -17.45
CA ALA A 23 3.26 22.37 -17.66
C ALA A 23 3.07 23.42 -16.55
N PRO A 24 2.14 24.39 -16.69
CA PRO A 24 1.88 25.40 -15.67
C PRO A 24 1.56 24.82 -14.28
N GLU A 25 0.89 23.67 -14.23
CA GLU A 25 0.53 22.98 -12.99
C GLU A 25 1.69 22.18 -12.37
N GLY A 26 2.73 21.85 -13.13
CA GLY A 26 3.89 21.08 -12.68
C GLY A 26 4.46 20.10 -13.72
N LEU A 27 5.13 19.05 -13.26
CA LEU A 27 5.76 18.05 -14.13
C LEU A 27 4.75 16.99 -14.55
N LYS A 28 4.45 16.94 -15.84
CA LYS A 28 3.62 15.91 -16.46
C LYS A 28 4.48 14.82 -17.09
N LEU A 29 4.18 13.58 -16.73
CA LEU A 29 4.80 12.37 -17.24
C LEU A 29 3.74 11.61 -18.04
N THR A 30 4.09 11.18 -19.25
CA THR A 30 3.21 10.37 -20.10
C THR A 30 3.94 9.09 -20.49
N PHE A 31 3.27 7.94 -20.37
CA PHE A 31 3.83 6.65 -20.75
C PHE A 31 3.05 6.07 -21.92
N PHE A 32 3.76 5.48 -22.88
CA PHE A 32 3.14 4.90 -24.07
C PHE A 32 3.27 3.39 -24.02
N PHE A 33 2.13 2.70 -24.01
CA PHE A 33 2.07 1.25 -24.04
C PHE A 33 1.28 0.75 -25.25
N THR A 34 1.70 -0.36 -25.82
CA THR A 34 0.99 -1.06 -26.89
C THR A 34 0.83 -2.52 -26.51
N ILE A 35 -0.39 -3.02 -26.49
CA ILE A 35 -0.66 -4.46 -26.56
C ILE A 35 -0.88 -4.77 -28.04
N GLU A 36 0.07 -5.49 -28.63
CA GLU A 36 0.00 -5.83 -30.05
C GLU A 36 -1.18 -6.79 -30.30
N PRO A 37 -1.95 -6.61 -31.38
CA PRO A 37 -1.61 -5.74 -32.52
C PRO A 37 -2.07 -4.27 -32.42
N ASP A 38 -3.06 -3.92 -31.61
CA ASP A 38 -3.85 -2.70 -31.83
C ASP A 38 -4.25 -1.88 -30.58
N ILE A 39 -4.07 -2.39 -29.36
CA ILE A 39 -4.51 -1.68 -28.16
C ILE A 39 -3.38 -0.78 -27.64
N LYS A 40 -3.56 0.54 -27.76
CA LYS A 40 -2.61 1.54 -27.25
C LYS A 40 -3.13 2.24 -25.99
N PHE A 41 -2.26 2.48 -25.01
CA PHE A 41 -2.56 3.25 -23.80
C PHE A 41 -1.59 4.42 -23.62
N GLN A 42 -2.10 5.51 -23.04
CA GLN A 42 -1.35 6.74 -22.75
C GLN A 42 -1.67 7.29 -21.35
N PRO A 43 -1.38 6.55 -20.26
CA PRO A 43 -1.54 7.10 -18.92
C PRO A 43 -0.62 8.26 -18.62
N THR A 44 -1.08 9.09 -17.68
CA THR A 44 -0.34 10.26 -17.24
C THR A 44 -0.20 10.33 -15.72
N ILE A 45 0.91 10.92 -15.27
CA ILE A 45 1.12 11.34 -13.90
C ILE A 45 1.54 12.81 -13.93
N THR A 46 0.83 13.67 -13.20
CA THR A 46 1.17 15.08 -13.04
C THR A 46 1.57 15.35 -11.60
N ILE A 47 2.82 15.71 -11.37
CA ILE A 47 3.36 16.12 -10.06
C ILE A 47 3.27 17.64 -9.96
N GLN A 48 2.44 18.13 -9.05
CA GLN A 48 2.15 19.57 -8.94
C GLN A 48 3.30 20.35 -8.32
N GLY A 49 3.47 21.60 -8.75
CA GLY A 49 4.44 22.53 -8.16
C GLY A 49 5.90 22.29 -8.55
N VAL A 50 6.19 21.35 -9.46
CA VAL A 50 7.53 21.14 -10.00
C VAL A 50 7.85 22.24 -11.01
N THR A 51 8.79 23.11 -10.67
CA THR A 51 9.26 24.18 -11.57
C THR A 51 10.34 23.68 -12.54
N PRO A 52 10.63 24.41 -13.64
CA PRO A 52 11.76 24.09 -14.50
C PRO A 52 13.08 24.00 -13.73
N ALA A 53 13.31 24.89 -12.75
CA ALA A 53 14.53 24.90 -11.93
C ALA A 53 14.64 23.65 -11.05
N LEU A 54 13.57 23.25 -10.35
CA LEU A 54 13.55 22.02 -9.55
C LEU A 54 13.80 20.79 -10.43
N TRP A 55 13.16 20.74 -11.60
CA TRP A 55 13.35 19.62 -12.50
C TRP A 55 14.77 19.57 -13.06
N GLN A 56 15.32 20.70 -13.51
CA GLN A 56 16.67 20.77 -14.08
C GLN A 56 17.79 20.60 -13.06
N ALA A 57 17.51 20.73 -11.76
CA ALA A 57 18.47 20.42 -10.69
C ALA A 57 18.88 18.94 -10.67
N LEU A 58 18.02 18.04 -11.18
CA LEU A 58 18.37 16.63 -11.36
C LEU A 58 19.09 16.43 -12.71
N PRO A 59 20.21 15.69 -12.76
CA PRO A 59 20.87 15.35 -14.01
C PRO A 59 19.93 14.64 -15.00
N GLU A 60 20.08 14.93 -16.29
CA GLU A 60 19.21 14.37 -17.34
C GLU A 60 19.13 12.84 -17.33
N ASN A 61 20.26 12.16 -17.17
CA ASN A 61 20.29 10.70 -17.09
C ASN A 61 19.51 10.17 -15.87
N LEU A 62 19.61 10.83 -14.72
CA LEU A 62 18.83 10.46 -13.52
C LEU A 62 17.33 10.70 -13.74
N ARG A 63 16.96 11.83 -14.37
CA ARG A 63 15.57 12.16 -14.74
C ARG A 63 14.99 11.10 -15.67
N ARG A 64 15.67 10.79 -16.77
CA ARG A 64 15.26 9.76 -17.73
C ARG A 64 15.15 8.39 -17.06
N ALA A 65 16.10 8.02 -16.22
CA ALA A 65 16.07 6.75 -15.49
C ALA A 65 14.85 6.66 -14.57
N TRP A 66 14.55 7.69 -13.77
CA TRP A 66 13.38 7.65 -12.89
C TRP A 66 12.06 7.57 -13.63
N VAL A 67 11.89 8.35 -14.70
CA VAL A 67 10.66 8.31 -15.51
C VAL A 67 10.51 6.95 -16.19
N PHE A 68 11.60 6.37 -16.71
CA PHE A 68 11.61 5.01 -17.23
C PHE A 68 11.14 3.97 -16.19
N HIS A 69 11.69 4.00 -14.97
CA HIS A 69 11.32 3.06 -13.91
C HIS A 69 9.89 3.25 -13.41
N LEU A 70 9.39 4.49 -13.41
CA LEU A 70 7.99 4.77 -13.08
C LEU A 70 7.06 4.18 -14.16
N GLY A 71 7.45 4.24 -15.44
CA GLY A 71 6.72 3.55 -16.51
C GLY A 71 6.76 2.03 -16.39
N LEU A 72 7.84 1.43 -15.91
CA LEU A 72 7.87 0.00 -15.56
C LEU A 72 6.87 -0.34 -14.44
N ALA A 73 6.78 0.53 -13.42
CA ALA A 73 5.80 0.37 -12.34
C ALA A 73 4.34 0.57 -12.78
N GLU A 74 4.09 1.15 -13.96
CA GLU A 74 2.77 1.25 -14.58
C GLU A 74 2.36 -0.03 -15.33
N ILE A 75 3.33 -0.84 -15.81
CA ILE A 75 3.08 -2.03 -16.65
C ILE A 75 1.98 -2.94 -16.07
N PRO A 76 1.98 -3.34 -14.78
CA PRO A 76 0.97 -4.25 -14.25
C PRO A 76 -0.47 -3.74 -14.39
N SER A 77 -0.67 -2.41 -14.40
CA SER A 77 -2.01 -1.81 -14.56
C SER A 77 -2.63 -2.06 -15.93
N TYR A 78 -1.81 -2.21 -16.98
CA TYR A 78 -2.25 -2.35 -18.36
C TYR A 78 -2.05 -3.77 -18.89
N TRP A 79 -0.92 -4.41 -18.55
CA TRP A 79 -0.63 -5.80 -18.92
C TRP A 79 -1.71 -6.78 -18.45
N LYS A 80 -2.33 -6.51 -17.30
CA LYS A 80 -3.41 -7.34 -16.75
C LYS A 80 -4.62 -7.50 -17.67
N ALA A 81 -4.83 -6.63 -18.65
CA ALA A 81 -5.98 -6.73 -19.55
C ALA A 81 -5.93 -8.02 -20.38
N THR A 82 -4.72 -8.48 -20.73
CA THR A 82 -4.49 -9.60 -21.65
C THR A 82 -3.56 -10.67 -21.09
N ALA A 83 -2.77 -10.35 -20.05
CA ALA A 83 -1.72 -11.21 -19.50
C ALA A 83 -0.79 -11.78 -20.58
N SER A 84 -0.39 -10.93 -21.52
CA SER A 84 0.44 -11.27 -22.68
C SER A 84 1.71 -12.06 -22.27
N PRO A 85 2.07 -13.13 -22.98
CA PRO A 85 3.23 -13.96 -22.68
C PRO A 85 4.57 -13.23 -22.80
N GLU A 86 4.62 -12.12 -23.55
CA GLU A 86 5.84 -11.36 -23.72
C GLU A 86 5.65 -9.90 -23.28
N ILE A 87 6.61 -9.40 -22.52
CA ILE A 87 6.77 -7.98 -22.19
C ILE A 87 8.02 -7.46 -22.90
N ILE A 88 7.85 -6.47 -23.77
CA ILE A 88 8.91 -5.83 -24.54
C ILE A 88 9.11 -4.41 -24.03
N VAL A 89 10.30 -4.12 -23.52
CA VAL A 89 10.65 -2.81 -22.98
C VAL A 89 11.50 -2.06 -24.03
N LYS A 90 10.84 -1.29 -24.90
CA LYS A 90 11.54 -0.44 -25.90
C LYS A 90 12.00 0.89 -25.31
N ALA A 91 11.32 1.37 -24.28
CA ALA A 91 11.59 2.66 -23.63
C ALA A 91 12.97 2.77 -22.93
N GLY A 92 13.68 1.66 -22.77
CA GLY A 92 15.00 1.62 -22.14
C GLY A 92 15.54 0.20 -22.00
N HIS A 93 16.72 0.08 -21.39
CA HIS A 93 17.40 -1.19 -21.16
C HIS A 93 17.27 -1.64 -19.69
N LEU A 94 17.03 -2.93 -19.50
CA LEU A 94 17.11 -3.63 -18.22
C LEU A 94 18.20 -4.71 -18.25
N SER A 95 19.07 -4.71 -17.25
CA SER A 95 19.99 -5.84 -17.05
C SER A 95 19.21 -7.11 -16.63
N PRO A 96 19.79 -8.32 -16.78
CA PRO A 96 19.15 -9.56 -16.32
C PRO A 96 18.73 -9.53 -14.84
N LYS A 97 19.52 -8.87 -13.98
CA LYS A 97 19.17 -8.68 -12.56
C LYS A 97 17.95 -7.79 -12.37
N GLN A 98 17.83 -6.71 -13.16
CA GLN A 98 16.65 -5.84 -13.11
C GLN A 98 15.41 -6.56 -13.66
N ILE A 99 15.55 -7.33 -14.74
CA ILE A 99 14.46 -8.17 -15.27
C ILE A 99 13.97 -9.14 -14.19
N ALA A 100 14.88 -9.83 -13.50
CA ALA A 100 14.52 -10.74 -12.42
C ALA A 100 13.76 -10.03 -11.28
N TRP A 101 14.16 -8.81 -10.92
CA TRP A 101 13.48 -8.00 -9.91
C TRP A 101 12.07 -7.59 -10.35
N TRP A 102 11.91 -7.06 -11.57
CA TRP A 102 10.60 -6.67 -12.11
C TRP A 102 9.68 -7.87 -12.33
N HIS A 103 10.23 -9.01 -12.75
CA HIS A 103 9.51 -10.27 -12.85
C HIS A 103 9.02 -10.73 -11.47
N LYS A 104 9.87 -10.68 -10.43
CA LYS A 104 9.48 -11.00 -9.05
C LYS A 104 8.34 -10.10 -8.57
N LEU A 105 8.44 -8.78 -8.80
CA LEU A 105 7.37 -7.83 -8.47
C LEU A 105 6.07 -8.13 -9.21
N LEU A 106 6.14 -8.44 -10.51
CA LEU A 106 4.96 -8.79 -11.30
C LEU A 106 4.29 -10.06 -10.74
N ILE A 107 5.05 -11.13 -10.51
CA ILE A 107 4.50 -12.41 -10.03
C ILE A 107 3.95 -12.29 -8.61
N GLY A 108 4.72 -11.74 -7.67
CA GLY A 108 4.29 -11.59 -6.27
C GLY A 108 3.17 -10.55 -6.11
N GLY A 109 3.28 -9.43 -6.82
CA GLY A 109 2.33 -8.31 -6.75
C GLY A 109 0.99 -8.55 -7.44
N MET A 110 0.93 -9.49 -8.39
CA MET A 110 -0.29 -9.85 -9.11
C MET A 110 -0.94 -11.15 -8.57
N GLY A 111 -0.51 -11.65 -7.40
CA GLY A 111 -0.96 -12.93 -6.86
C GLY A 111 -2.50 -13.07 -6.73
N GLU A 112 -3.19 -12.05 -6.19
CA GLU A 112 -4.66 -12.05 -6.15
C GLU A 112 -5.27 -12.06 -7.55
N TYR A 113 -4.69 -11.31 -8.49
CA TYR A 113 -5.15 -11.29 -9.87
C TYR A 113 -5.08 -12.69 -10.49
N PHE A 114 -3.99 -13.43 -10.26
CA PHE A 114 -3.89 -14.81 -10.76
C PHE A 114 -4.89 -15.74 -10.07
N TYR A 115 -5.04 -15.65 -8.75
CA TYR A 115 -6.01 -16.45 -8.01
C TYR A 115 -7.45 -16.21 -8.47
N LEU A 116 -7.89 -14.95 -8.56
CA LEU A 116 -9.27 -14.63 -8.94
C LEU A 116 -9.59 -15.00 -10.39
N ASN A 117 -8.61 -14.93 -11.28
CA ASN A 117 -8.78 -15.32 -12.69
C ASN A 117 -8.40 -16.79 -12.97
N GLN A 118 -8.04 -17.56 -11.94
CA GLN A 118 -7.62 -18.97 -12.04
C GLN A 118 -6.48 -19.18 -13.05
N ILE A 119 -5.50 -18.27 -13.03
CA ILE A 119 -4.36 -18.27 -13.96
C ILE A 119 -3.21 -19.08 -13.35
N ASP A 120 -2.73 -20.07 -14.09
CA ASP A 120 -1.47 -20.75 -13.75
C ASP A 120 -0.27 -19.89 -14.11
N PHE A 121 0.25 -19.18 -13.12
CA PHE A 121 1.44 -18.33 -13.21
C PHE A 121 2.74 -19.08 -12.90
N THR A 122 2.66 -20.39 -12.60
CA THR A 122 3.81 -21.23 -12.25
C THR A 122 4.43 -21.93 -13.46
N ALA A 123 3.74 -21.90 -14.60
CA ALA A 123 4.23 -22.43 -15.86
C ALA A 123 5.61 -21.85 -16.22
N GLU A 124 6.47 -22.71 -16.77
CA GLU A 124 7.74 -22.28 -17.34
C GLU A 124 7.47 -21.28 -18.47
N ASN A 125 8.25 -20.20 -18.53
CA ASN A 125 8.07 -19.12 -19.50
C ASN A 125 6.67 -18.47 -19.48
N PHE A 126 6.01 -18.43 -18.31
CA PHE A 126 4.71 -17.77 -18.15
C PHE A 126 4.71 -16.33 -18.67
N VAL A 127 5.80 -15.58 -18.43
CA VAL A 127 6.03 -14.27 -19.03
C VAL A 127 7.51 -14.03 -19.30
N ASN A 128 7.84 -13.73 -20.55
CA ASN A 128 9.20 -13.45 -20.98
C ASN A 128 9.42 -11.94 -21.12
N TRP A 129 10.61 -11.48 -20.77
CA TRP A 129 10.98 -10.07 -20.85
C TRP A 129 12.06 -9.87 -21.89
N THR A 130 11.87 -8.89 -22.77
CA THR A 130 12.91 -8.39 -23.68
C THR A 130 13.01 -6.88 -23.52
N THR A 131 14.18 -6.30 -23.82
CA THR A 131 14.46 -4.89 -23.57
C THR A 131 15.38 -4.33 -24.65
N ALA A 132 15.32 -3.02 -24.87
CA ALA A 132 16.23 -2.33 -25.78
C ALA A 132 17.69 -2.48 -25.35
N LEU A 133 18.62 -2.33 -26.29
CA LEU A 133 20.06 -2.42 -26.03
C LEU A 133 20.65 -1.14 -25.43
N GLU A 134 20.00 0.01 -25.62
CA GLU A 134 20.53 1.30 -25.17
C GLU A 134 20.39 1.47 -23.65
N LYS A 135 21.54 1.55 -22.98
CA LYS A 135 21.63 1.68 -21.52
C LYS A 135 21.81 3.14 -21.11
N ILE A 136 21.02 3.59 -20.14
CA ILE A 136 21.26 4.84 -19.42
C ILE A 136 22.40 4.60 -18.42
N ASP A 137 23.52 5.33 -18.58
CA ASP A 137 24.64 5.25 -17.63
C ASP A 137 24.39 6.15 -16.41
N LEU A 138 24.39 5.53 -15.22
CA LEU A 138 24.19 6.19 -13.93
C LEU A 138 25.44 6.16 -13.04
N ASN A 139 26.57 5.62 -13.52
CA ASN A 139 27.77 5.39 -12.69
C ASN A 139 28.43 6.69 -12.17
N LYS A 140 28.16 7.83 -12.81
CA LYS A 140 28.73 9.15 -12.46
C LYS A 140 27.66 10.23 -12.23
N VAL A 141 26.46 9.83 -11.82
CA VAL A 141 25.38 10.78 -11.50
C VAL A 141 25.73 11.60 -10.26
N ARG A 142 25.52 12.92 -10.36
CA ARG A 142 25.53 13.81 -9.20
C ARG A 142 24.11 13.96 -8.67
N TYR A 143 23.88 13.57 -7.41
CA TYR A 143 22.58 13.75 -6.78
C TYR A 143 22.43 15.19 -6.27
N PRO A 144 21.21 15.75 -6.23
CA PRO A 144 20.97 16.99 -5.52
C PRO A 144 21.30 16.82 -4.03
N THR A 145 21.63 17.93 -3.36
CA THR A 145 21.73 17.92 -1.90
C THR A 145 20.38 17.55 -1.31
N LEU A 146 20.34 16.51 -0.49
CA LEU A 146 19.14 16.08 0.21
C LEU A 146 19.18 16.61 1.65
N GLU A 147 18.05 17.11 2.12
CA GLU A 147 17.85 17.53 3.50
C GLU A 147 17.46 16.33 4.37
N GLU A 148 17.82 16.35 5.65
CA GLU A 148 17.36 15.39 6.67
C GLU A 148 15.86 15.59 7.00
N LYS A 149 15.02 15.50 5.97
CA LYS A 149 13.59 15.74 5.98
C LYS A 149 12.87 14.52 5.39
N TYR A 150 11.75 14.15 6.01
CA TYR A 150 10.94 13.01 5.57
C TYR A 150 9.84 13.45 4.60
N LEU A 151 9.58 12.63 3.59
CA LEU A 151 8.36 12.70 2.79
C LEU A 151 7.42 11.57 3.23
N VAL A 152 6.21 11.91 3.65
CA VAL A 152 5.21 10.95 4.15
C VAL A 152 4.05 10.82 3.17
N PRO A 153 3.91 9.70 2.45
CA PRO A 153 2.71 9.42 1.67
C PRO A 153 1.50 9.23 2.59
N VAL A 154 0.44 10.02 2.40
CA VAL A 154 -0.77 9.96 3.25
C VAL A 154 -1.95 9.37 2.49
N GLY A 155 -2.48 8.26 3.00
CA GLY A 155 -3.61 7.53 2.40
C GLY A 155 -4.99 7.91 2.97
N GLY A 156 -5.05 8.78 3.98
CA GLY A 156 -6.29 9.18 4.66
C GLY A 156 -6.83 8.18 5.69
N GLY A 157 -6.13 7.06 5.88
CA GLY A 157 -6.43 6.06 6.90
C GLY A 157 -5.71 6.32 8.23
N LYS A 158 -5.97 5.45 9.22
CA LYS A 158 -5.39 5.55 10.57
C LYS A 158 -3.86 5.44 10.57
N ASP A 159 -3.28 4.63 9.68
CA ASP A 159 -1.86 4.28 9.69
C ASP A 159 -0.99 5.51 9.35
N SER A 160 -1.27 6.15 8.22
CA SER A 160 -0.57 7.38 7.84
C SER A 160 -0.81 8.53 8.82
N ALA A 161 -2.00 8.59 9.41
CA ALA A 161 -2.29 9.59 10.44
C ALA A 161 -1.52 9.33 11.75
N LEU A 162 -1.32 8.06 12.12
CA LEU A 162 -0.44 7.68 13.24
C LEU A 162 1.02 8.02 12.94
N THR A 163 1.51 7.74 11.73
CA THR A 163 2.87 8.11 11.32
C THR A 163 3.11 9.61 11.50
N THR A 164 2.23 10.47 10.99
CA THR A 164 2.39 11.93 11.14
C THR A 164 2.26 12.38 12.61
N CYS A 165 1.37 11.75 13.37
CA CYS A 165 1.21 11.99 14.81
C CYS A 165 2.51 11.69 15.59
N LEU A 166 3.15 10.55 15.32
CA LEU A 166 4.41 10.16 15.95
C LEU A 166 5.56 11.10 15.55
N LEU A 167 5.67 11.49 14.28
CA LEU A 167 6.70 12.43 13.82
C LEU A 167 6.54 13.80 14.49
N ASN A 168 5.31 14.30 14.62
CA ASN A 168 5.01 15.55 15.34
C ASN A 168 5.39 15.47 16.83
N GLN A 169 5.07 14.37 17.51
CA GLN A 169 5.44 14.17 18.91
C GLN A 169 6.97 14.18 19.12
N GLN A 170 7.73 13.75 18.11
CA GLN A 170 9.19 13.80 18.12
C GLN A 170 9.77 15.10 17.56
N GLN A 171 8.93 16.08 17.23
CA GLN A 171 9.31 17.36 16.63
C GLN A 171 10.18 17.20 15.37
N LEU A 172 9.87 16.18 14.56
CA LEU A 172 10.57 15.90 13.31
C LEU A 172 9.89 16.62 12.16
N SER A 173 10.67 17.30 11.33
CA SER A 173 10.19 17.97 10.13
C SER A 173 9.84 16.95 9.03
N PHE A 174 8.66 17.09 8.44
CA PHE A 174 8.24 16.30 7.30
C PHE A 174 7.33 17.09 6.35
N ASP A 175 7.30 16.63 5.11
CA ASP A 175 6.28 17.00 4.13
C ASP A 175 5.35 15.81 3.88
N ILE A 176 4.18 16.13 3.31
CA ILE A 176 3.19 15.12 2.95
C ILE A 176 3.12 14.99 1.43
N PHE A 177 3.03 13.75 0.96
CA PHE A 177 2.73 13.42 -0.42
C PHE A 177 1.32 12.84 -0.57
N LEU A 178 0.51 13.44 -1.45
CA LEU A 178 -0.83 12.98 -1.78
C LEU A 178 -0.91 12.56 -3.25
N LEU A 179 -1.25 11.28 -3.50
CA LEU A 179 -1.54 10.79 -4.85
C LEU A 179 -3.04 10.62 -5.05
N ASN A 180 -3.63 11.32 -6.02
CA ASN A 180 -5.07 11.34 -6.27
C ASN A 180 -5.85 11.66 -4.97
N PRO A 181 -5.65 12.88 -4.41
CA PRO A 181 -6.16 13.24 -3.10
C PRO A 181 -7.67 13.01 -2.99
N THR A 182 -8.08 12.44 -1.86
CA THR A 182 -9.48 12.34 -1.44
C THR A 182 -9.74 13.28 -0.28
N LYS A 183 -11.01 13.56 0.03
CA LYS A 183 -11.38 14.40 1.17
C LYS A 183 -10.73 13.95 2.48
N ALA A 184 -10.73 12.65 2.78
CA ALA A 184 -10.05 12.12 3.98
C ALA A 184 -8.54 12.37 3.97
N MET A 185 -7.87 12.14 2.82
CA MET A 185 -6.43 12.40 2.70
C MET A 185 -6.08 13.86 2.95
N GLU A 186 -6.82 14.79 2.34
CA GLU A 186 -6.60 16.23 2.51
C GLU A 186 -6.87 16.70 3.94
N GLN A 187 -7.91 16.18 4.59
CA GLN A 187 -8.24 16.55 5.96
C GLN A 187 -7.18 16.03 6.94
N VAL A 188 -6.74 14.77 6.78
CA VAL A 188 -5.65 14.19 7.59
C VAL A 188 -4.35 14.95 7.36
N ALA A 189 -4.02 15.27 6.10
CA ALA A 189 -2.81 16.02 5.78
C ALA A 189 -2.79 17.42 6.38
N ARG A 190 -3.92 18.13 6.37
CA ARG A 190 -4.04 19.44 7.00
C ARG A 190 -3.88 19.39 8.52
N LEU A 191 -4.48 18.40 9.19
CA LEU A 191 -4.33 18.22 10.64
C LEU A 191 -2.94 17.76 11.07
N ALA A 192 -2.15 17.22 10.15
CA ALA A 192 -0.79 16.77 10.43
C ALA A 192 0.23 17.94 10.50
N HIS A 193 -0.15 19.16 10.12
CA HIS A 193 0.73 20.34 10.13
C HIS A 193 2.11 20.13 9.45
N PRO A 194 2.16 19.59 8.21
CA PRO A 194 3.42 19.45 7.47
C PRO A 194 3.99 20.82 7.07
N GLN A 195 5.27 20.87 6.73
CA GLN A 195 5.87 22.08 6.15
C GLN A 195 5.33 22.35 4.74
N GLN A 196 5.14 21.29 3.95
CA GLN A 196 4.55 21.35 2.62
C GLN A 196 3.64 20.13 2.36
N ILE A 197 2.59 20.34 1.56
CA ILE A 197 1.79 19.27 0.95
C ILE A 197 2.09 19.25 -0.54
N ILE A 198 2.69 18.16 -1.01
CA ILE A 198 2.97 17.90 -2.43
C ILE A 198 1.89 16.96 -2.95
N THR A 199 1.30 17.30 -4.09
CA THR A 199 0.21 16.53 -4.69
C THR A 199 0.61 16.03 -6.07
N ALA A 200 0.22 14.80 -6.39
CA ALA A 200 0.26 14.28 -7.74
C ALA A 200 -1.09 13.70 -8.15
N THR A 201 -1.40 13.79 -9.44
CA THR A 201 -2.55 13.14 -10.05
C THR A 201 -2.07 12.06 -11.01
N ARG A 202 -2.54 10.83 -10.82
CA ARG A 202 -2.34 9.72 -11.75
C ARG A 202 -3.65 9.42 -12.45
N GLN A 203 -3.66 9.58 -13.77
CA GLN A 203 -4.81 9.30 -14.61
C GLN A 203 -4.58 7.99 -15.37
N ILE A 204 -5.45 7.01 -15.13
CA ILE A 204 -5.50 5.80 -15.93
C ILE A 204 -6.11 6.11 -17.30
N ASP A 205 -5.64 5.43 -18.33
CA ASP A 205 -6.24 5.56 -19.66
C ASP A 205 -7.69 5.02 -19.64
N PRO A 206 -8.71 5.82 -20.03
CA PRO A 206 -10.10 5.40 -20.06
C PRO A 206 -10.36 4.14 -20.89
N LYS A 207 -9.50 3.84 -21.88
CA LYS A 207 -9.58 2.62 -22.68
C LYS A 207 -9.48 1.36 -21.82
N LEU A 208 -8.67 1.37 -20.75
CA LEU A 208 -8.59 0.24 -19.81
C LEU A 208 -9.96 -0.04 -19.16
N LEU A 209 -10.73 1.01 -18.83
CA LEU A 209 -12.07 0.87 -18.27
C LEU A 209 -13.05 0.30 -19.30
N ALA A 210 -12.95 0.73 -20.56
CA ALA A 210 -13.76 0.19 -21.66
C ALA A 210 -13.46 -1.30 -21.89
N LEU A 211 -12.19 -1.72 -21.89
CA LEU A 211 -11.81 -3.13 -22.02
C LEU A 211 -12.35 -3.98 -20.88
N ASN A 212 -12.31 -3.48 -19.64
CA ASN A 212 -12.92 -4.17 -18.50
C ASN A 212 -14.43 -4.41 -18.70
N GLN A 213 -15.15 -3.42 -19.25
CA GLN A 213 -16.57 -3.56 -19.57
C GLN A 213 -16.84 -4.57 -20.70
N GLN A 214 -15.86 -4.77 -21.59
CA GLN A 214 -15.90 -5.79 -22.65
C GLN A 214 -15.51 -7.19 -22.17
N GLY A 215 -15.19 -7.37 -20.89
CA GLY A 215 -14.88 -8.68 -20.30
C GLY A 215 -13.42 -9.14 -20.47
N TYR A 216 -12.50 -8.21 -20.72
CA TYR A 216 -11.06 -8.45 -20.59
C TYR A 216 -10.70 -8.77 -19.12
N LEU A 217 -9.51 -9.33 -18.92
CA LEU A 217 -9.05 -9.69 -17.58
C LEU A 217 -8.88 -8.45 -16.71
N ASN A 218 -9.25 -8.59 -15.44
CA ASN A 218 -9.14 -7.52 -14.46
C ASN A 218 -8.87 -8.09 -13.07
N GLY A 219 -8.34 -7.26 -12.19
CA GLY A 219 -8.04 -7.61 -10.81
C GLY A 219 -7.04 -6.66 -10.17
N HIS A 220 -6.57 -7.08 -9.00
CA HIS A 220 -5.57 -6.38 -8.21
C HIS A 220 -4.26 -6.16 -8.96
N VAL A 221 -3.59 -5.07 -8.63
CA VAL A 221 -2.24 -4.74 -9.12
C VAL A 221 -1.42 -4.19 -7.96
N PRO A 222 -0.08 -4.31 -7.98
CA PRO A 222 0.80 -3.82 -6.91
C PRO A 222 0.90 -2.28 -6.88
N PHE A 223 -0.22 -1.60 -6.61
CA PHE A 223 -0.32 -0.15 -6.65
C PHE A 223 0.58 0.54 -5.61
N SER A 224 0.86 -0.11 -4.48
CA SER A 224 1.81 0.42 -3.50
C SER A 224 3.25 0.46 -4.04
N ALA A 225 3.63 -0.42 -4.97
CA ALA A 225 4.93 -0.32 -5.64
C ALA A 225 5.02 0.92 -6.53
N ASN A 226 3.94 1.24 -7.27
CA ASN A 226 3.84 2.47 -8.05
C ASN A 226 3.97 3.72 -7.17
N ILE A 227 3.26 3.76 -6.03
CA ILE A 227 3.40 4.83 -5.04
C ILE A 227 4.85 4.91 -4.54
N ALA A 228 5.53 3.79 -4.30
CA ALA A 228 6.89 3.79 -3.78
C ALA A 228 7.88 4.45 -4.77
N PHE A 229 7.83 4.06 -6.05
CA PHE A 229 8.66 4.71 -7.08
C PHE A 229 8.32 6.19 -7.25
N LEU A 230 7.03 6.53 -7.31
CA LEU A 230 6.59 7.92 -7.49
C LEU A 230 6.99 8.79 -6.30
N ALA A 231 6.72 8.36 -5.07
CA ALA A 231 7.07 9.09 -3.85
C ALA A 231 8.59 9.29 -3.76
N ARG A 232 9.40 8.31 -4.21
CA ARG A 232 10.85 8.45 -4.19
C ARG A 232 11.36 9.46 -5.23
N LEU A 233 10.77 9.48 -6.43
CA LEU A 233 11.03 10.53 -7.42
C LEU A 233 10.63 11.91 -6.89
N VAL A 234 9.43 12.04 -6.31
CA VAL A 234 8.95 13.28 -5.68
C VAL A 234 9.95 13.73 -4.61
N GLY A 235 10.35 12.83 -3.71
CA GLY A 235 11.32 13.17 -2.68
C GLY A 235 12.66 13.64 -3.24
N LEU A 236 13.13 13.11 -4.38
CA LEU A 236 14.36 13.61 -5.01
C LEU A 236 14.17 15.02 -5.62
N ILE A 237 13.01 15.29 -6.23
CA ILE A 237 12.69 16.60 -6.82
C ILE A 237 12.60 17.68 -5.74
N PHE A 238 12.03 17.36 -4.58
CA PHE A 238 11.79 18.29 -3.48
C PHE A 238 12.81 18.19 -2.34
N GLY A 239 13.91 17.43 -2.53
CA GLY A 239 15.06 17.43 -1.61
C GLY A 239 14.93 16.56 -0.35
N HIS A 240 13.98 15.63 -0.27
CA HIS A 240 13.82 14.70 0.86
C HIS A 240 14.82 13.55 0.83
N GLN A 241 15.51 13.29 1.93
CA GLN A 241 16.39 12.12 2.06
C GLN A 241 15.64 10.79 2.05
N SER A 242 14.50 10.70 2.72
CA SER A 242 13.78 9.44 2.92
C SER A 242 12.27 9.59 2.72
N VAL A 243 11.67 8.58 2.10
CA VAL A 243 10.22 8.37 2.08
C VAL A 243 9.85 7.47 3.24
N VAL A 244 8.93 7.92 4.08
CA VAL A 244 8.45 7.18 5.25
C VAL A 244 7.01 6.77 5.00
N ILE A 245 6.80 5.48 4.72
CA ILE A 245 5.46 4.91 4.56
C ILE A 245 4.95 4.32 5.89
N SER A 246 3.69 3.90 5.90
CA SER A 246 2.95 3.44 7.08
C SER A 246 2.46 2.00 6.97
N ASN A 247 3.20 1.15 6.27
CA ASN A 247 2.91 -0.28 6.17
C ASN A 247 3.32 -1.03 7.44
N GLU A 248 2.49 -1.96 7.87
CA GLU A 248 2.63 -2.59 9.18
C GLU A 248 3.01 -4.08 9.05
N ARG A 249 3.25 -4.77 10.17
CA ARG A 249 3.73 -6.16 10.19
C ARG A 249 2.77 -7.15 9.53
N SER A 250 1.48 -7.00 9.76
CA SER A 250 0.36 -7.85 9.31
C SER A 250 0.21 -7.88 7.79
N SER A 251 0.74 -6.89 7.07
CA SER A 251 0.82 -6.88 5.61
C SER A 251 1.74 -7.97 5.04
N ASN A 252 2.54 -8.62 5.89
CA ASN A 252 3.32 -9.80 5.51
C ASN A 252 2.50 -11.10 5.49
N GLU A 253 1.37 -11.17 6.21
CA GLU A 253 0.54 -12.38 6.21
C GLU A 253 -0.23 -12.49 4.89
N GLY A 254 -0.10 -13.65 4.24
CA GLY A 254 -0.81 -13.95 3.01
C GLY A 254 -2.31 -14.17 3.21
N ASN A 255 -2.97 -14.42 2.09
CA ASN A 255 -4.42 -14.55 2.01
C ASN A 255 -4.87 -15.98 1.78
N VAL A 256 -4.19 -16.70 0.89
CA VAL A 256 -4.59 -18.03 0.43
C VAL A 256 -3.41 -18.78 -0.16
N TRP A 257 -3.42 -20.11 -0.10
CA TRP A 257 -2.51 -20.96 -0.86
C TRP A 257 -3.07 -21.25 -2.24
N PHE A 258 -2.29 -20.98 -3.28
CA PHE A 258 -2.66 -21.23 -4.68
C PHE A 258 -1.43 -21.69 -5.47
N LEU A 259 -1.56 -22.82 -6.17
CA LEU A 259 -0.48 -23.40 -6.98
C LEU A 259 0.85 -23.55 -6.23
N GLY A 260 0.77 -24.04 -4.99
CA GLY A 260 1.95 -24.28 -4.14
C GLY A 260 2.62 -23.02 -3.57
N ARG A 261 2.02 -21.84 -3.72
CA ARG A 261 2.54 -20.57 -3.19
C ARG A 261 1.50 -19.86 -2.34
N GLU A 262 1.97 -19.13 -1.33
CA GLU A 262 1.13 -18.23 -0.55
C GLU A 262 0.92 -16.93 -1.34
N ILE A 263 -0.35 -16.59 -1.59
CA ILE A 263 -0.75 -15.37 -2.29
C ILE A 263 -0.99 -14.27 -1.26
N ASN A 264 -0.28 -13.15 -1.40
CA ASN A 264 -0.43 -11.98 -0.54
C ASN A 264 -0.99 -10.78 -1.33
N HIS A 265 -2.24 -10.38 -1.03
CA HIS A 265 -2.88 -9.16 -1.54
C HIS A 265 -2.03 -7.90 -1.33
N GLN A 266 -1.26 -7.89 -0.27
CA GLN A 266 -0.45 -6.78 0.19
C GLN A 266 1.03 -7.00 -0.08
N TYR A 267 1.41 -7.84 -1.05
CA TYR A 267 2.83 -8.14 -1.35
C TYR A 267 3.68 -6.86 -1.48
N SER A 268 3.21 -5.85 -2.22
CA SER A 268 3.91 -4.55 -2.39
C SER A 268 3.89 -3.64 -1.14
N LYS A 269 3.41 -4.15 -0.01
CA LYS A 269 3.49 -3.56 1.33
C LYS A 269 4.26 -4.44 2.31
N SER A 270 4.70 -5.63 1.92
CA SER A 270 5.49 -6.54 2.74
C SER A 270 6.87 -5.96 3.06
N PHE A 271 7.53 -6.54 4.07
CA PHE A 271 8.92 -6.22 4.39
C PHE A 271 9.87 -6.72 3.28
N GLU A 272 9.57 -7.87 2.68
CA GLU A 272 10.33 -8.40 1.55
C GLU A 272 10.40 -7.38 0.40
N PHE A 273 9.25 -6.83 -0.02
CA PHE A 273 9.22 -5.78 -1.05
C PHE A 273 9.98 -4.52 -0.62
N GLU A 274 9.85 -4.11 0.65
CA GLU A 274 10.53 -2.94 1.19
C GLU A 274 12.06 -3.07 1.10
N GLN A 275 12.61 -4.24 1.44
CA GLN A 275 14.04 -4.54 1.32
C GLN A 275 14.48 -4.64 -0.14
N ASP A 276 13.72 -5.38 -0.95
CA ASP A 276 13.99 -5.55 -2.37
C ASP A 276 14.04 -4.21 -3.10
N LEU A 277 13.13 -3.29 -2.77
CA LEU A 277 13.07 -1.95 -3.37
C LEU A 277 14.29 -1.12 -2.96
N GLU A 278 14.59 -1.03 -1.66
CA GLU A 278 15.74 -0.24 -1.19
C GLU A 278 17.05 -0.75 -1.80
N GLN A 279 17.21 -2.08 -1.87
CA GLN A 279 18.34 -2.70 -2.55
C GLN A 279 18.37 -2.34 -4.04
N TYR A 280 17.25 -2.45 -4.74
CA TYR A 280 17.16 -2.14 -6.18
C TYR A 280 17.54 -0.68 -6.45
N LEU A 281 16.96 0.26 -5.71
CA LEU A 281 17.22 1.70 -5.86
C LEU A 281 18.71 2.02 -5.65
N THR A 282 19.32 1.43 -4.62
CA THR A 282 20.73 1.67 -4.28
C THR A 282 21.68 1.00 -5.28
N GLN A 283 21.46 -0.27 -5.64
CA GLN A 283 22.33 -1.02 -6.55
C GLN A 283 22.31 -0.48 -7.98
N HIS A 284 21.21 0.16 -8.38
CA HIS A 284 21.05 0.74 -9.71
C HIS A 284 21.20 2.27 -9.74
N HIS A 285 21.75 2.86 -8.67
CA HIS A 285 22.10 4.29 -8.62
C HIS A 285 20.91 5.22 -8.94
N LEU A 286 19.70 4.83 -8.52
CA LEU A 286 18.52 5.69 -8.61
C LEU A 286 18.45 6.67 -7.44
N VAL A 287 19.04 6.31 -6.31
CA VAL A 287 19.17 7.14 -5.10
C VAL A 287 20.65 7.23 -4.70
N PRO A 288 21.07 8.30 -4.00
CA PRO A 288 22.43 8.37 -3.47
C PRO A 288 22.66 7.24 -2.45
N LYS A 289 23.92 6.83 -2.30
CA LYS A 289 24.31 6.00 -1.16
C LYS A 289 24.21 6.85 0.12
N GLN A 290 23.54 6.32 1.13
CA GLN A 290 23.29 7.01 2.39
C GLN A 290 23.26 6.02 3.56
N ALA A 291 23.43 6.54 4.78
CA ALA A 291 23.44 5.73 6.00
C ALA A 291 22.04 5.24 6.42
N HIS A 292 20.98 5.91 5.96
CA HIS A 292 19.59 5.57 6.26
C HIS A 292 18.86 5.15 4.98
N PRO A 293 17.89 4.25 5.04
CA PRO A 293 17.14 3.83 3.87
C PRO A 293 16.44 5.01 3.17
N SER A 294 16.44 5.01 1.85
CA SER A 294 15.74 5.99 1.02
C SER A 294 14.21 5.80 1.05
N TYR A 295 13.78 4.58 1.36
CA TYR A 295 12.38 4.18 1.52
C TYR A 295 12.26 3.14 2.65
N PHE A 296 11.43 3.42 3.65
CA PHE A 296 11.13 2.46 4.72
C PHE A 296 9.75 2.70 5.31
N SER A 297 9.23 1.70 6.01
CA SER A 297 7.96 1.85 6.73
C SER A 297 8.15 2.07 8.22
N LEU A 298 7.62 3.17 8.75
CA LEU A 298 7.70 3.47 10.19
C LEU A 298 6.95 2.44 11.03
N LEU A 299 5.81 1.94 10.55
CA LEU A 299 4.94 1.06 11.34
C LEU A 299 5.26 -0.43 11.18
N ARG A 300 6.32 -0.78 10.42
CA ARG A 300 6.73 -2.17 10.16
C ARG A 300 6.84 -3.06 11.41
N PRO A 301 7.33 -2.55 12.56
CA PRO A 301 7.48 -3.39 13.74
C PRO A 301 6.15 -3.81 14.38
N LEU A 302 5.06 -3.14 14.03
CA LEU A 302 3.79 -3.20 14.76
C LEU A 302 2.74 -4.04 14.05
N TYR A 303 1.91 -4.68 14.85
CA TYR A 303 0.61 -5.18 14.43
C TYR A 303 -0.40 -4.04 14.24
N GLU A 304 -1.35 -4.28 13.35
CA GLU A 304 -2.48 -3.40 13.05
C GLU A 304 -3.35 -3.11 14.30
N LEU A 305 -3.48 -4.07 15.23
CA LEU A 305 -4.16 -3.85 16.51
C LEU A 305 -3.39 -2.89 17.44
N GLN A 306 -2.05 -2.95 17.47
CA GLN A 306 -1.23 -2.00 18.20
C GLN A 306 -1.37 -0.60 17.61
N ILE A 307 -1.39 -0.50 16.28
CA ILE A 307 -1.64 0.76 15.56
C ILE A 307 -2.98 1.35 15.93
N SER A 308 -4.06 0.55 15.98
CA SER A 308 -5.37 1.02 16.43
C SER A 308 -5.32 1.57 17.86
N ARG A 309 -4.63 0.90 18.80
CA ARG A 309 -4.44 1.42 20.17
C ARG A 309 -3.69 2.75 20.15
N LEU A 310 -2.51 2.80 19.54
CA LEU A 310 -1.66 4.00 19.51
C LEU A 310 -2.35 5.18 18.84
N PHE A 311 -3.11 4.94 17.77
CA PHE A 311 -3.86 5.99 17.09
C PHE A 311 -4.90 6.66 18.01
N THR A 312 -5.50 5.92 18.95
CA THR A 312 -6.43 6.51 19.94
C THR A 312 -5.74 7.43 20.95
N LEU A 313 -4.42 7.28 21.11
CA LEU A 313 -3.59 8.08 22.03
C LEU A 313 -2.98 9.31 21.34
N CYS A 314 -3.21 9.50 20.04
CA CYS A 314 -2.77 10.71 19.35
C CYS A 314 -3.45 11.96 19.95
N THR A 315 -2.67 13.03 20.13
CA THR A 315 -3.13 14.30 20.70
C THR A 315 -4.36 14.87 19.97
N HIS A 316 -4.45 14.64 18.65
CA HIS A 316 -5.54 15.09 17.81
C HIS A 316 -6.55 13.98 17.46
N PHE A 317 -6.63 12.89 18.24
CA PHE A 317 -7.53 11.78 17.94
C PHE A 317 -9.00 12.22 17.83
N ALA A 318 -9.44 13.19 18.64
CA ALA A 318 -10.81 13.72 18.57
C ALA A 318 -11.14 14.35 17.20
N GLN A 319 -10.17 15.06 16.59
CA GLN A 319 -10.32 15.67 15.28
C GLN A 319 -10.08 14.66 14.14
N LEU A 320 -9.17 13.71 14.34
CA LEU A 320 -8.84 12.66 13.36
C LEU A 320 -9.96 11.60 13.22
N ALA A 321 -10.57 11.21 14.34
CA ALA A 321 -11.62 10.19 14.41
C ALA A 321 -12.77 10.39 13.40
N PRO A 322 -13.38 11.59 13.28
CA PRO A 322 -14.47 11.81 12.33
C PRO A 322 -14.02 11.87 10.87
N ILE A 323 -12.73 12.09 10.57
CA ILE A 323 -12.25 12.33 9.20
C ILE A 323 -11.50 11.15 8.56
N PHE A 324 -10.86 10.28 9.34
CA PHE A 324 -10.08 9.18 8.76
C PHE A 324 -11.02 8.18 8.07
N ARG A 325 -10.60 7.65 6.93
CA ARG A 325 -11.38 6.67 6.16
C ARG A 325 -10.47 5.60 5.61
N SER A 326 -10.80 4.35 5.91
CA SER A 326 -10.09 3.16 5.37
C SER A 326 -11.00 2.25 4.55
N CYS A 327 -12.28 2.57 4.41
CA CYS A 327 -13.25 1.80 3.66
C CYS A 327 -13.01 1.93 2.14
N ASN A 328 -12.66 0.83 1.47
CA ASN A 328 -12.46 0.81 0.02
C ASN A 328 -13.76 1.10 -0.76
N ARG A 329 -14.89 0.51 -0.32
CA ARG A 329 -16.20 0.69 -0.96
C ARG A 329 -16.76 2.12 -0.85
N GLY A 330 -16.49 2.78 0.27
CA GLY A 330 -16.98 4.13 0.57
C GLY A 330 -15.96 5.24 0.27
N LYS A 331 -14.84 4.93 -0.39
CA LYS A 331 -13.76 5.89 -0.68
C LYS A 331 -14.26 7.09 -1.49
N LYS A 332 -15.07 6.86 -2.53
CA LYS A 332 -15.61 7.93 -3.41
C LYS A 332 -16.60 8.84 -2.67
N THR A 333 -17.36 8.30 -1.73
CA THR A 333 -18.37 9.02 -0.94
C THR A 333 -17.86 9.46 0.42
N ASN A 334 -16.57 9.25 0.72
CA ASN A 334 -15.95 9.54 2.01
C ASN A 334 -16.69 8.93 3.22
N SER A 335 -17.21 7.70 3.08
CA SER A 335 -18.09 7.05 4.07
C SER A 335 -17.62 5.65 4.48
N TRP A 336 -18.11 5.18 5.63
CA TRP A 336 -18.01 3.78 6.03
C TRP A 336 -19.22 3.03 5.46
N CYS A 337 -18.99 1.96 4.69
CA CYS A 337 -20.11 1.19 4.15
C CYS A 337 -20.78 0.33 5.24
N GLY A 338 -20.05 -0.02 6.31
CA GLY A 338 -20.54 -0.86 7.40
C GLY A 338 -20.90 -2.30 6.98
N GLU A 339 -20.42 -2.72 5.80
CA GLU A 339 -20.76 -4.00 5.19
C GLU A 339 -19.54 -4.83 4.75
N CYS A 340 -18.34 -4.26 4.69
CA CYS A 340 -17.15 -4.96 4.20
C CYS A 340 -16.23 -5.46 5.34
N PRO A 341 -15.35 -6.45 5.06
CA PRO A 341 -14.38 -6.95 6.03
C PRO A 341 -13.48 -5.84 6.60
N LYS A 342 -13.05 -4.87 5.79
CA LYS A 342 -12.24 -3.74 6.27
C LYS A 342 -12.98 -2.85 7.27
N CYS A 343 -14.29 -2.60 7.09
CA CYS A 343 -15.09 -1.86 8.08
C CYS A 343 -15.18 -2.64 9.40
N LEU A 344 -15.54 -3.92 9.31
CA LEU A 344 -15.70 -4.78 10.49
C LEU A 344 -14.40 -4.94 11.27
N PHE A 345 -13.30 -5.25 10.58
CA PHE A 345 -11.98 -5.36 11.20
C PHE A 345 -11.56 -4.04 11.86
N THR A 346 -11.72 -2.91 11.17
CA THR A 346 -11.34 -1.60 11.74
C THR A 346 -12.17 -1.30 12.99
N PHE A 347 -13.49 -1.52 12.95
CA PHE A 347 -14.37 -1.37 14.11
C PHE A 347 -13.93 -2.25 15.28
N ALA A 348 -13.73 -3.55 15.03
CA ALA A 348 -13.28 -4.50 16.05
C ALA A 348 -11.90 -4.15 16.63
N SER A 349 -10.97 -3.63 15.82
CA SER A 349 -9.64 -3.25 16.29
C SER A 349 -9.63 -2.02 17.20
N PHE A 350 -10.62 -1.12 17.06
CA PHE A 350 -10.76 0.05 17.93
C PHE A 350 -11.65 -0.19 19.15
N TYR A 351 -12.59 -1.13 19.07
CA TYR A 351 -13.57 -1.40 20.12
C TYR A 351 -12.97 -1.63 21.51
N PRO A 352 -11.82 -2.31 21.68
CA PRO A 352 -11.18 -2.41 22.99
C PRO A 352 -10.82 -1.05 23.60
N PHE A 353 -10.39 -0.09 22.78
CA PHE A 353 -9.75 1.15 23.22
C PHE A 353 -10.66 2.38 23.17
N VAL A 354 -11.77 2.31 22.44
CA VAL A 354 -12.71 3.43 22.23
C VAL A 354 -14.09 3.08 22.77
N THR A 355 -14.82 4.06 23.32
CA THR A 355 -16.20 3.84 23.76
C THR A 355 -17.11 3.48 22.58
N GLU A 356 -18.13 2.66 22.84
CA GLU A 356 -19.09 2.27 21.81
C GLU A 356 -19.78 3.48 21.18
N GLU A 357 -20.23 4.44 21.98
CA GLU A 357 -20.87 5.67 21.51
C GLU A 357 -20.01 6.42 20.48
N LYS A 358 -18.70 6.57 20.76
CA LYS A 358 -17.78 7.23 19.85
C LYS A 358 -17.55 6.40 18.57
N LEU A 359 -17.52 5.08 18.66
CA LEU A 359 -17.44 4.22 17.48
C LEU A 359 -18.71 4.27 16.63
N VAL A 360 -19.88 4.26 17.26
CA VAL A 360 -21.16 4.45 16.56
C VAL A 360 -21.18 5.80 15.85
N THR A 361 -20.61 6.85 16.47
CA THR A 361 -20.48 8.17 15.84
C THR A 361 -19.55 8.14 14.61
N ILE A 362 -18.41 7.44 14.69
CA ILE A 362 -17.44 7.34 13.59
C ILE A 362 -18.00 6.52 12.42
N PHE A 363 -18.64 5.38 12.72
CA PHE A 363 -19.08 4.39 11.72
C PHE A 363 -20.55 4.56 11.31
N GLY A 364 -21.31 5.38 12.03
CA GLY A 364 -22.75 5.59 11.85
C GLY A 364 -23.65 4.51 12.46
N GLN A 365 -23.09 3.40 12.94
CA GLN A 365 -23.83 2.25 13.47
C GLN A 365 -22.91 1.35 14.31
N ASN A 366 -23.48 0.51 15.17
CA ASN A 366 -22.76 -0.54 15.86
C ASN A 366 -22.67 -1.78 14.94
N LEU A 367 -21.47 -2.07 14.42
CA LEU A 367 -21.29 -3.22 13.51
C LEU A 367 -21.42 -4.57 14.22
N PHE A 368 -21.27 -4.61 15.55
CA PHE A 368 -21.47 -5.84 16.32
C PHE A 368 -22.95 -6.20 16.51
N GLU A 369 -23.89 -5.32 16.17
CA GLU A 369 -25.32 -5.65 16.14
C GLU A 369 -25.77 -6.30 14.82
N LYS A 370 -24.85 -6.49 13.86
CA LYS A 370 -25.18 -6.95 12.51
C LYS A 370 -24.84 -8.42 12.34
N GLU A 371 -25.82 -9.30 12.53
CA GLU A 371 -25.69 -10.74 12.29
C GLU A 371 -25.22 -11.05 10.86
N SER A 372 -25.65 -10.26 9.87
CA SER A 372 -25.24 -10.41 8.45
C SER A 372 -23.73 -10.28 8.20
N LEU A 373 -22.97 -9.76 9.18
CA LEU A 373 -21.52 -9.69 9.12
C LEU A 373 -20.81 -10.95 9.63
N LEU A 374 -21.53 -11.93 10.18
CA LEU A 374 -20.95 -13.18 10.69
C LEU A 374 -20.03 -13.88 9.69
N PRO A 375 -20.40 -14.09 8.40
CA PRO A 375 -19.48 -14.73 7.45
C PRO A 375 -18.15 -13.98 7.30
N LYS A 376 -18.17 -12.65 7.38
CA LYS A 376 -16.98 -11.80 7.29
C LYS A 376 -16.16 -11.86 8.58
N ALA A 377 -16.82 -11.91 9.75
CA ALA A 377 -16.15 -12.13 11.03
C ALA A 377 -15.42 -13.48 11.03
N LEU A 378 -16.11 -14.56 10.64
CA LEU A 378 -15.52 -15.89 10.57
C LEU A 378 -14.33 -15.96 9.60
N ALA A 379 -14.40 -15.24 8.47
CA ALA A 379 -13.26 -15.14 7.55
C ALA A 379 -12.08 -14.36 8.14
N LEU A 380 -12.33 -13.25 8.83
CA LEU A 380 -11.28 -12.52 9.55
C LEU A 380 -10.62 -13.38 10.63
N LEU A 381 -11.40 -14.24 11.30
CA LEU A 381 -10.94 -15.11 12.38
C LEU A 381 -10.29 -16.41 11.90
N GLY A 382 -10.16 -16.64 10.58
CA GLY A 382 -9.48 -17.80 10.03
C GLY A 382 -10.32 -19.09 10.00
N LYS A 383 -11.65 -18.99 10.08
CA LYS A 383 -12.56 -20.16 9.95
C LYS A 383 -12.81 -20.55 8.48
N THR A 384 -12.48 -19.67 7.54
CA THR A 384 -12.64 -19.91 6.09
C THR A 384 -11.31 -20.27 5.44
N THR A 385 -11.35 -20.74 4.20
CA THR A 385 -10.16 -21.18 3.44
C THR A 385 -9.20 -20.06 3.04
N PHE A 386 -9.67 -18.81 3.05
CA PHE A 386 -8.84 -17.64 2.74
C PHE A 386 -9.18 -16.46 3.67
N LYS A 387 -8.18 -15.62 3.90
CA LYS A 387 -8.33 -14.29 4.50
C LYS A 387 -8.86 -13.31 3.45
N PRO A 388 -9.83 -12.44 3.78
CA PRO A 388 -10.36 -11.45 2.83
C PRO A 388 -9.28 -10.68 2.08
N PHE A 389 -9.43 -10.52 0.75
CA PHE A 389 -8.59 -9.68 -0.12
C PHE A 389 -8.86 -8.19 0.13
N GLU A 390 -8.65 -7.77 1.36
CA GLU A 390 -8.76 -6.42 1.86
C GLU A 390 -7.52 -6.15 2.72
N CYS A 391 -7.13 -4.89 2.91
CA CYS A 391 -5.99 -4.54 3.76
C CYS A 391 -6.36 -4.68 5.25
N VAL A 392 -6.58 -5.88 5.77
CA VAL A 392 -6.94 -6.15 7.18
C VAL A 392 -5.78 -6.76 7.94
N GLY A 393 -5.82 -6.71 9.28
CA GLY A 393 -4.82 -7.35 10.13
C GLY A 393 -4.84 -8.87 10.02
N THR A 394 -3.96 -9.53 10.77
CA THR A 394 -3.83 -10.98 10.77
C THR A 394 -5.06 -11.71 11.30
N HIS A 395 -5.15 -13.02 11.03
CA HIS A 395 -6.14 -13.86 11.70
C HIS A 395 -6.00 -13.80 13.23
N GLU A 396 -4.76 -13.84 13.72
CA GLU A 396 -4.46 -13.76 15.15
C GLU A 396 -4.91 -12.42 15.77
N GLU A 397 -4.60 -11.30 15.12
CA GLU A 397 -5.05 -9.99 15.59
C GLU A 397 -6.56 -9.84 15.57
N SER A 398 -7.22 -10.42 14.56
CA SER A 398 -8.67 -10.44 14.50
C SER A 398 -9.24 -11.21 15.69
N ILE A 399 -8.69 -12.39 16.01
CA ILE A 399 -9.09 -13.18 17.19
C ILE A 399 -8.93 -12.36 18.46
N VAL A 400 -7.76 -11.72 18.64
CA VAL A 400 -7.49 -10.88 19.81
C VAL A 400 -8.42 -9.67 19.88
N ALA A 401 -8.69 -8.99 18.77
CA ALA A 401 -9.57 -7.82 18.72
C ALA A 401 -11.01 -8.16 19.15
N PHE A 402 -11.58 -9.26 18.62
CA PHE A 402 -12.90 -9.72 19.01
C PHE A 402 -12.94 -10.20 20.47
N TYR A 403 -11.91 -10.93 20.92
CA TYR A 403 -11.80 -11.37 22.31
C TYR A 403 -11.75 -10.19 23.29
N LEU A 404 -10.92 -9.19 23.04
CA LEU A 404 -10.81 -8.00 23.88
C LEU A 404 -12.11 -7.19 23.89
N SER A 405 -12.83 -7.16 22.77
CA SER A 405 -14.15 -6.51 22.67
C SER A 405 -15.20 -7.19 23.56
N ILE A 406 -15.25 -8.53 23.54
CA ILE A 406 -16.11 -9.33 24.42
C ILE A 406 -15.71 -9.12 25.89
N LYS A 407 -14.41 -9.15 26.20
CA LYS A 407 -13.93 -8.95 27.57
C LYS A 407 -14.29 -7.58 28.12
N LYS A 408 -14.16 -6.52 27.32
CA LYS A 408 -14.57 -5.16 27.70
C LYS A 408 -16.04 -5.10 28.11
N LEU A 409 -16.94 -5.73 27.35
CA LEU A 409 -18.36 -5.77 27.67
C LEU A 409 -18.66 -6.61 28.91
N GLN A 410 -18.05 -7.79 29.03
CA GLN A 410 -18.19 -8.66 30.21
C GLN A 410 -17.74 -7.97 31.49
N THR A 411 -16.58 -7.31 31.48
CA THR A 411 -16.06 -6.54 32.63
C THR A 411 -16.99 -5.37 33.00
N ALA A 412 -17.66 -4.77 32.01
CA ALA A 412 -18.65 -3.73 32.23
C ALA A 412 -20.06 -4.27 32.56
N ASN A 413 -20.23 -5.59 32.72
CA ASN A 413 -21.53 -6.28 32.89
C ASN A 413 -22.58 -5.88 31.83
N LYS A 414 -22.13 -5.63 30.59
CA LYS A 414 -23.00 -5.32 29.45
C LYS A 414 -23.31 -6.58 28.64
N PRO A 415 -24.53 -6.68 28.06
CA PRO A 415 -24.86 -7.77 27.15
C PRO A 415 -23.96 -7.74 25.91
N LEU A 416 -23.72 -8.91 25.33
CA LEU A 416 -22.99 -9.01 24.06
C LEU A 416 -23.95 -8.74 22.89
N PRO A 417 -23.61 -7.81 21.97
CA PRO A 417 -24.26 -7.69 20.68
C PRO A 417 -24.29 -9.02 19.92
N ILE A 418 -25.30 -9.22 19.06
CA ILE A 418 -25.56 -10.51 18.40
C ILE A 418 -24.34 -11.08 17.67
N LEU A 419 -23.56 -10.26 16.96
CA LEU A 419 -22.38 -10.72 16.24
C LEU A 419 -21.28 -11.21 17.19
N LEU A 420 -21.07 -10.51 18.32
CA LEU A 420 -20.08 -10.93 19.31
C LEU A 420 -20.49 -12.21 20.01
N GLN A 421 -21.78 -12.39 20.29
CA GLN A 421 -22.31 -13.64 20.84
C GLN A 421 -22.05 -14.81 19.88
N LEU A 422 -22.38 -14.65 18.60
CA LEU A 422 -22.14 -15.68 17.57
C LEU A 422 -20.65 -15.98 17.41
N VAL A 423 -19.78 -14.97 17.42
CA VAL A 423 -18.32 -15.16 17.35
C VAL A 423 -17.78 -15.87 18.60
N LEU A 424 -18.28 -15.53 19.78
CA LEU A 424 -17.91 -16.22 21.01
C LEU A 424 -18.24 -17.71 20.90
N ASP A 425 -19.46 -18.02 20.50
CA ASP A 425 -19.99 -19.38 20.49
C ASP A 425 -19.35 -20.24 19.39
N GLN A 426 -19.14 -19.68 18.21
CA GLN A 426 -18.66 -20.43 17.05
C GLN A 426 -17.14 -20.47 16.88
N MET A 427 -16.40 -19.60 17.57
CA MET A 427 -14.95 -19.49 17.45
C MET A 427 -14.25 -19.43 18.81
N LEU A 428 -14.51 -18.38 19.59
CA LEU A 428 -13.61 -18.03 20.71
C LEU A 428 -13.74 -18.96 21.92
N ARG A 429 -14.89 -19.60 22.16
CA ARG A 429 -15.04 -20.60 23.24
C ARG A 429 -14.09 -21.80 23.09
N HIS A 430 -13.67 -22.10 21.87
CA HIS A 430 -12.78 -23.22 21.57
C HIS A 430 -11.30 -22.81 21.49
N GLN A 431 -10.99 -21.53 21.70
CA GLN A 431 -9.64 -20.99 21.65
C GLN A 431 -9.02 -20.97 23.05
N SER A 432 -7.78 -21.41 23.16
CA SER A 432 -7.03 -21.40 24.41
C SER A 432 -6.11 -20.18 24.51
N ASN A 433 -5.72 -19.85 25.75
CA ASN A 433 -4.69 -18.84 26.06
C ASN A 433 -4.94 -17.43 25.49
N LEU A 434 -6.19 -17.06 25.20
CA LEU A 434 -6.57 -15.74 24.67
C LEU A 434 -6.01 -14.56 25.49
N PRO A 435 -5.99 -14.58 26.84
CA PRO A 435 -5.33 -13.51 27.61
C PRO A 435 -3.85 -13.34 27.26
N LYS A 436 -3.07 -14.43 27.24
CA LYS A 436 -1.63 -14.39 26.94
C LYS A 436 -1.36 -13.96 25.50
N ARG A 437 -2.15 -14.47 24.54
CA ARG A 437 -2.10 -14.08 23.12
C ARG A 437 -2.37 -12.59 22.94
N SER A 438 -3.36 -12.06 23.68
CA SER A 438 -3.68 -10.62 23.66
C SER A 438 -2.53 -9.77 24.17
N THR A 439 -1.93 -10.15 25.31
CA THR A 439 -0.74 -9.47 25.83
C THR A 439 0.41 -9.52 24.81
N HIS A 440 0.66 -10.69 24.22
CA HIS A 440 1.69 -10.85 23.20
C HIS A 440 1.48 -9.91 22.01
N ILE A 441 0.30 -9.89 21.39
CA ILE A 441 0.02 -9.01 20.24
C ILE A 441 0.23 -7.54 20.61
N LEU A 442 -0.26 -7.11 21.79
CA LEU A 442 -0.20 -5.71 22.19
C LEU A 442 1.21 -5.24 22.57
N SER A 443 2.08 -6.13 23.04
CA SER A 443 3.45 -5.81 23.46
C SER A 443 4.53 -6.30 22.49
N SER A 444 4.18 -6.95 21.38
CA SER A 444 5.17 -7.51 20.47
C SER A 444 5.94 -6.43 19.74
N TRP A 445 7.18 -6.75 19.38
CA TRP A 445 8.04 -5.96 18.51
C TRP A 445 8.63 -6.88 17.45
N ASN A 446 8.42 -6.56 16.18
CA ASN A 446 9.07 -7.28 15.08
C ASN A 446 10.42 -6.64 14.75
N THR A 447 11.51 -7.39 14.85
CA THR A 447 12.88 -6.93 14.56
C THR A 447 13.19 -6.83 13.07
N ASN A 448 12.34 -7.39 12.20
CA ASN A 448 12.50 -7.30 10.75
C ASN A 448 11.95 -5.96 10.26
N HIS A 449 12.78 -4.92 10.34
CA HIS A 449 12.47 -3.57 9.89
C HIS A 449 13.72 -2.79 9.44
N GLN A 450 13.50 -1.67 8.75
CA GLN A 450 14.57 -0.76 8.30
C GLN A 450 14.53 0.61 9.02
N LEU A 451 13.88 0.71 10.19
CA LEU A 451 13.78 1.99 10.90
C LEU A 451 15.17 2.54 11.28
N PRO A 452 15.43 3.84 11.06
CA PRO A 452 16.54 4.53 11.70
C PRO A 452 16.43 4.51 13.23
N ALA A 453 17.55 4.41 13.93
CA ALA A 453 17.61 4.23 15.39
C ALA A 453 16.78 5.25 16.19
N LYS A 454 16.76 6.52 15.76
CA LYS A 454 15.95 7.59 16.41
C LYS A 454 14.45 7.27 16.35
N LEU A 455 13.97 6.82 15.19
CA LEU A 455 12.56 6.48 14.96
C LEU A 455 12.17 5.15 15.61
N GLU A 456 13.07 4.17 15.59
CA GLU A 456 12.91 2.90 16.31
C GLU A 456 12.70 3.15 17.81
N LYS A 457 13.59 3.93 18.44
CA LYS A 457 13.48 4.28 19.86
C LYS A 457 12.17 5.02 20.16
N ALA A 458 11.79 5.98 19.32
CA ALA A 458 10.55 6.72 19.51
C ALA A 458 9.31 5.82 19.44
N LEU A 459 9.26 4.90 18.47
CA LEU A 459 8.15 3.98 18.30
C LEU A 459 8.07 2.96 19.44
N ASN A 460 9.20 2.42 19.89
CA ASN A 460 9.25 1.48 21.01
C ASN A 460 8.76 2.14 22.32
N ASN A 461 9.19 3.38 22.57
CA ASN A 461 8.69 4.17 23.70
C ASN A 461 7.16 4.37 23.63
N ALA A 462 6.62 4.66 22.45
CA ALA A 462 5.19 4.84 22.26
C ALA A 462 4.38 3.57 22.61
N ILE A 463 4.87 2.37 22.28
CA ILE A 463 4.22 1.11 22.68
C ILE A 463 4.31 0.90 24.19
N THR A 464 5.49 1.13 24.77
CA THR A 464 5.74 0.85 26.19
C THR A 464 4.94 1.79 27.10
N SER A 465 4.68 3.01 26.65
CA SER A 465 3.85 3.99 27.37
C SER A 465 2.35 3.87 27.11
N ALA A 466 1.92 3.09 26.11
CA ALA A 466 0.52 2.92 25.74
C ALA A 466 -0.18 1.91 26.63
#